data_AF-A0A2G2LXA5-F1
#
_entry.id   AF-A0A2G2LXA5-F1
#
_cell.length_a   1.000
_cell.length_b   1.000
_cell.length_c   1.000
_cell.angle_alpha   90.00
_cell.angle_beta   90.00
_cell.angle_gamma   90.00
#
_symmetry.space_group_name_H-M   'P 1'
#
loop_
_entity.id
_entity.type
_entity.pdbx_description
1 polymer ?
#
loop_
_entity_poly.entity_id
_entity_poly.type
_entity_poly.pdbx_seq_one_letter_code
_entity_poly.pdbx_strand_id
1 'polypeptide(L)' 'MAITPDDLRMMAFTMVDRHGPEAALLAGQAVEEMRALGDETRTNAWQVLRSVIEDALDGRIERDQKFSMH' A
#
# COMPACT_ATOMS: atom_id res chain seq x y z
N MET A 1 14.17 -11.37 1.57
CA MET A 1 12.91 -11.61 0.83
C MET A 1 12.39 -10.25 0.41
N ALA A 2 12.48 -9.90 -0.87
CA ALA A 2 12.04 -8.59 -1.35
C ALA A 2 10.52 -8.60 -1.50
N ILE A 3 9.86 -7.53 -1.06
CA ILE A 3 8.42 -7.35 -1.27
C ILE A 3 8.19 -7.16 -2.77
N THR A 4 7.31 -7.95 -3.38
CA THR A 4 7.01 -7.83 -4.81
C THR A 4 5.97 -6.73 -5.07
N PRO A 5 5.86 -6.20 -6.30
CA PRO A 5 4.80 -5.26 -6.65
C PRO A 5 3.38 -5.82 -6.41
N ASP A 6 3.20 -7.14 -6.57
CA ASP A 6 1.92 -7.80 -6.34
C ASP A 6 1.56 -7.86 -4.85
N ASP A 7 2.55 -8.15 -3.99
CA ASP A 7 2.40 -8.06 -2.54
C ASP A 7 1.98 -6.65 -2.10
N LEU A 8 2.65 -5.62 -2.63
CA LEU A 8 2.30 -4.21 -2.32
C LEU A 8 0.88 -3.86 -2.76
N ARG A 9 0.47 -4.32 -3.94
CA ARG A 9 -0.90 -4.14 -4.44
C ARG A 9 -1.91 -4.83 -3.54
N MET A 10 -1.67 -6.07 -3.16
CA MET A 10 -2.55 -6.83 -2.27
C MET A 10 -2.68 -6.16 -0.89
N MET A 11 -1.56 -5.69 -0.34
CA MET A 11 -1.53 -4.95 0.92
C MET A 11 -2.28 -3.63 0.81
N ALA A 12 -2.06 -2.85 -0.26
CA ALA A 12 -2.75 -1.58 -0.50
C ALA A 12 -4.26 -1.77 -0.57
N PHE A 13 -4.75 -2.72 -1.36
CA PHE A 13 -6.19 -3.00 -1.43
C PHE A 13 -6.74 -3.48 -0.10
N THR A 14 -5.99 -4.27 0.67
CA THR A 14 -6.42 -4.69 2.01
C THR A 14 -6.55 -3.50 2.96
N MET A 15 -5.63 -2.53 2.88
CA MET A 15 -5.71 -1.32 3.69
C MET A 15 -6.87 -0.42 3.26
N VAL A 16 -7.08 -0.23 1.96
CA VAL A 16 -8.21 0.54 1.41
C VAL A 16 -9.55 -0.11 1.74
N ASP A 17 -9.65 -1.45 1.66
CA ASP A 17 -10.87 -2.19 2.01
C ASP A 17 -11.25 -2.01 3.49
N ARG A 18 -10.25 -1.98 4.39
CA ARG A 18 -10.45 -1.87 5.84
C ARG A 18 -10.61 -0.45 6.36
N HIS A 19 -9.84 0.49 5.80
CA HIS A 19 -9.71 1.85 6.33
C HIS A 19 -10.16 2.93 5.32
N GLY A 20 -10.52 2.53 4.10
CA GLY A 20 -10.95 3.44 3.05
C GLY A 20 -9.93 4.56 2.80
N PRO A 21 -10.36 5.83 2.74
CA PRO A 21 -9.45 6.97 2.50
C PRO A 21 -8.45 7.20 3.62
N GLU A 22 -8.69 6.70 4.85
CA GLU A 22 -7.74 6.81 5.96
C GLU A 22 -6.50 5.93 5.77
N ALA A 23 -6.55 4.94 4.89
CA ALA A 23 -5.42 4.06 4.59
C ALA A 23 -4.16 4.84 4.18
N ALA A 24 -4.31 5.89 3.38
CA ALA A 24 -3.19 6.72 2.93
C ALA A 24 -2.57 7.53 4.09
N LEU A 25 -3.40 8.01 5.02
CA LEU A 25 -2.96 8.73 6.21
C LEU A 25 -2.18 7.80 7.15
N LEU A 26 -2.70 6.60 7.39
CA LEU A 26 -2.05 5.58 8.21
C LEU A 26 -0.70 5.15 7.62
N ALA A 27 -0.63 4.94 6.30
CA ALA A 27 0.63 4.63 5.63
C ALA A 27 1.63 5.81 5.74
N GLY A 28 1.15 7.06 5.61
CA GLY A 28 1.96 8.26 5.82
C GLY A 28 2.53 8.37 7.24
N GLN A 29 1.71 8.08 8.26
CA GLN A 29 2.17 8.03 9.65
C GLN A 29 3.24 6.95 9.84
N ALA A 30 3.03 5.75 9.28
CA ALA A 30 4.03 4.68 9.34
C ALA A 30 5.37 5.08 8.69
N VAL A 31 5.36 5.84 7.59
CA VAL A 31 6.59 6.38 6.97
C VAL A 31 7.35 7.27 7.96
N GLU A 32 6.66 8.19 8.62
CA GLU A 32 7.29 9.12 9.57
C GLU A 32 7.86 8.38 10.78
N GLU A 33 7.14 7.39 11.30
CA GLU A 33 7.61 6.53 12.39
C GLU A 33 8.87 5.74 12.00
N MET A 34 8.88 5.10 10.82
CA MET A 34 10.05 4.35 10.35
C MET A 34 11.25 5.26 10.08
N ARG A 35 10.99 6.48 9.58
CA ARG A 35 12.01 7.51 9.40
C ARG A 35 12.61 7.94 10.73
N ALA A 36 11.79 8.13 11.76
CA ALA A 36 12.26 8.47 13.11
C ALA A 36 13.13 7.35 13.72
N LEU A 37 12.85 6.09 13.38
CA LEU A 37 13.64 4.93 13.78
C LEU A 37 14.96 4.77 12.98
N GLY A 38 15.17 5.57 11.91
CA GLY A 38 16.33 5.45 11.03
C GLY A 38 16.30 4.22 10.11
N ASP A 39 15.14 3.57 9.95
CA ASP A 39 14.99 2.37 9.12
C ASP A 39 14.64 2.76 7.68
N GLU A 40 15.66 3.11 6.90
CA GLU A 40 15.50 3.61 5.52
C GLU A 40 14.85 2.57 4.60
N THR A 41 15.11 1.28 4.84
CA THR A 41 14.56 0.19 4.02
C THR A 41 13.05 0.11 4.21
N ARG A 42 12.58 0.11 5.47
CA ARG A 42 11.15 0.09 5.76
C ARG A 42 10.49 1.40 5.37
N THR A 43 11.16 2.53 5.57
CA THR A 43 10.68 3.84 5.11
C THR A 43 10.38 3.83 3.62
N ASN A 44 11.30 3.31 2.80
CA ASN A 44 11.09 3.19 1.36
C ASN A 44 9.92 2.25 1.02
N ALA A 45 9.84 1.09 1.68
CA ALA A 45 8.73 0.14 1.47
C ALA A 45 7.36 0.77 1.78
N TRP A 46 7.24 1.52 2.88
CA TRP A 46 6.01 2.22 3.25
C TRP A 46 5.68 3.38 2.31
N GLN A 47 6.68 4.08 1.78
CA GLN A 47 6.48 5.11 0.76
C GLN A 47 5.90 4.53 -0.53
N VAL A 48 6.45 3.41 -1.00
CA VAL A 48 5.93 2.72 -2.19
C VAL A 48 4.50 2.22 -1.91
N LEU A 49 4.25 1.61 -0.76
CA LEU A 49 2.92 1.14 -0.39
C LEU A 49 1.89 2.28 -0.34
N ARG A 50 2.26 3.44 0.23
CA ARG A 50 1.40 4.63 0.25
C ARG A 50 1.03 5.08 -1.16
N SER A 51 1.99 5.14 -2.09
CA SER A 51 1.71 5.49 -3.49
C SER A 51 0.68 4.54 -4.10
N VAL A 52 0.83 3.23 -3.88
CA VAL A 52 -0.10 2.22 -4.41
C VAL A 52 -1.49 2.36 -3.77
N ILE A 53 -1.59 2.71 -2.49
CA ILE A 53 -2.86 3.04 -1.82
C ILE A 53 -3.51 4.27 -2.46
N GLU A 54 -2.75 5.32 -2.70
CA GLU A 54 -3.24 6.54 -3.37
C GLU A 54 -3.74 6.23 -4.78
N ASP A 55 -3.02 5.43 -5.57
CA ASP A 55 -3.46 4.97 -6.90
C ASP A 55 -4.72 4.08 -6.83
N ALA A 56 -4.86 3.24 -5.79
CA ALA A 56 -6.06 2.43 -5.59
C ALA A 56 -7.28 3.27 -5.21
N LEU A 57 -7.10 4.30 -4.37
CA LEU A 57 -8.15 5.23 -3.97
C LEU A 57 -8.60 6.12 -5.14
N ASP A 58 -7.67 6.54 -6.00
CA ASP A 58 -7.96 7.32 -7.21
C ASP A 58 -8.58 6.47 -8.33
N GLY A 59 -8.62 5.14 -8.16
CA GLY A 59 -9.14 4.19 -9.16
C GLY A 59 -8.21 3.99 -10.35
N ARG A 60 -6.93 4.37 -10.26
CA ARG A 60 -5.92 4.18 -11.31
C ARG A 60 -5.44 2.75 -11.44
N ILE A 61 -5.54 1.99 -10.35
CA ILE A 61 -5.25 0.56 -10.34
C ILE A 61 -6.50 -0.22 -9.93
N GLU A 62 -6.77 -1.29 -10.66
CA GLU A 62 -7.85 -2.21 -10.34
C GLU A 62 -7.32 -3.33 -9.44
N ARG A 63 -8.15 -3.78 -8.49
CA ARG A 63 -7.88 -5.03 -7.78
C ARG A 63 -8.00 -6.11 -8.83
N ASP A 64 -6.90 -6.80 -9.15
CA ASP A 64 -6.90 -7.90 -10.12
C ASP A 64 -8.06 -8.83 -9.78
N GLN A 65 -9.16 -8.64 -10.49
CA GLN A 65 -10.33 -9.47 -10.36
C GLN A 65 -9.87 -10.70 -11.10
N LYS A 66 -9.44 -11.72 -10.36
CA LYS A 66 -9.38 -13.07 -10.90
C LYS A 66 -10.77 -13.33 -11.47
N PHE A 67 -10.93 -13.10 -12.76
CA PHE A 67 -12.06 -13.60 -13.52
C PHE A 67 -11.91 -15.12 -13.49
N SER A 68 -12.46 -15.73 -12.43
CA SER A 68 -12.88 -17.13 -12.50
C SER A 68 -14.01 -17.18 -13.51
N MET A 69 -13.66 -17.29 -14.79
CA MET A 69 -14.56 -17.86 -15.79
C MET A 69 -14.77 -19.32 -15.40
N HIS A 70 -15.97 -19.62 -14.90
CA HIS A 70 -16.50 -20.98 -14.77
C HIS A 70 -17.15 -21.38 -16.10
#